data_AF-A0A2E6H3K9-F1
#
_entry.id   AF-A0A2E6H3K9-F1
#
_cell.length_a   1.000
_cell.length_b   1.000
_cell.length_c   1.000
_cell.angle_alpha   90.00
_cell.angle_beta   90.00
_cell.angle_gamma   90.00
#
_symmetry.space_group_name_H-M   'P 1'
#
loop_
_entity.id
_entity.type
_entity.pdbx_description
1 polymer ?
#
loop_
_entity_poly.entity_id
_entity_poly.type
_entity_poly.pdbx_seq_one_letter_code
_entity_poly.pdbx_strand_id
1 'polypeptide(L)'
;MEDTTYSNLGLKQKTNPIHPGISSDLDQEYGLATIIDEYSKNGWDNFSEQKLFKALSFEFKALLEIENLKELVQDLVQVDHHLHLILDNIQFSTKDLGLEAFYQNLSTLFIRMALEEEVNSDSMKRAIEIALEEEIYTWQERLQ
;
A
#
# COMPACT_ATOMS: atom_id res chain seq x y z
N MET A 1 53.55 26.17 -8.80
CA MET A 1 52.92 25.26 -9.77
C MET A 1 51.70 24.68 -9.06
N GLU A 2 50.53 25.18 -9.49
CA GLU A 2 49.23 24.49 -9.69
C GLU A 2 48.81 23.45 -8.64
N ASP A 3 47.79 23.77 -7.82
CA ASP A 3 46.35 23.46 -8.05
C ASP A 3 46.03 22.05 -7.52
N THR A 4 44.92 21.68 -6.87
CA THR A 4 43.60 22.22 -6.50
C THR A 4 43.03 21.16 -5.52
N THR A 5 42.49 21.50 -4.35
CA THR A 5 41.06 21.75 -4.04
C THR A 5 40.11 20.53 -4.20
N TYR A 6 39.66 20.01 -3.05
CA TYR A 6 38.37 19.37 -2.70
C TYR A 6 37.78 18.22 -3.54
N SER A 7 37.31 17.15 -2.86
CA SER A 7 35.95 16.62 -3.11
C SER A 7 35.44 15.65 -2.03
N ASN A 8 34.50 16.17 -1.24
CA ASN A 8 33.23 15.54 -0.85
C ASN A 8 33.26 14.11 -0.29
N LEU A 9 33.45 14.02 1.03
CA LEU A 9 32.75 13.05 1.89
C LEU A 9 31.24 13.37 1.87
N GLY A 10 30.63 13.13 0.72
CA GLY A 10 29.21 13.08 0.47
C GLY A 10 28.94 11.75 -0.19
N LEU A 11 29.17 10.65 0.54
CA LEU A 11 28.59 9.36 0.18
C LEU A 11 27.08 9.53 0.32
N LYS A 12 26.47 10.04 -0.76
CA LYS A 12 25.06 9.88 -1.04
C LYS A 12 24.77 8.41 -0.78
N GLN A 13 24.07 8.13 0.30
CA GLN A 13 23.34 6.87 0.43
C GLN A 13 22.57 6.74 -0.87
N LYS A 14 23.02 5.81 -1.72
CA LYS A 14 22.16 5.27 -2.75
C LYS A 14 21.04 4.59 -1.96
N THR A 15 19.96 5.34 -1.74
CA THR A 15 18.64 4.76 -1.51
C THR A 15 18.49 3.70 -2.59
N ASN A 16 18.47 2.44 -2.19
CA ASN A 16 18.06 1.38 -3.09
C ASN A 16 16.73 1.86 -3.69
N PRO A 17 16.59 1.91 -5.03
CA PRO A 17 15.30 2.20 -5.60
C PRO A 17 14.35 1.15 -5.04
N ILE A 18 13.31 1.63 -4.37
CA ILE A 18 12.12 0.83 -4.09
C ILE A 18 11.78 0.20 -5.43
N HIS A 19 11.84 -1.13 -5.51
CA HIS A 19 11.43 -1.85 -6.71
C HIS A 19 10.03 -1.32 -7.07
N PRO A 20 9.76 -0.93 -8.32
CA PRO A 20 8.40 -0.62 -8.73
C PRO A 20 7.66 -1.96 -8.76
N GLY A 21 7.14 -2.35 -7.61
CA GLY A 21 6.05 -3.31 -7.52
C GLY A 21 4.87 -2.71 -8.27
N ILE A 22 4.33 -3.52 -9.18
CA ILE A 22 3.14 -3.28 -9.99
C ILE A 22 3.33 -2.26 -11.14
N SER A 23 3.11 -2.77 -12.35
CA SER A 23 3.00 -2.13 -13.67
C SER A 23 2.82 -0.59 -13.68
N SER A 24 3.89 0.13 -14.09
CA SER A 24 4.05 1.59 -14.03
C SER A 24 3.05 2.45 -14.81
N ASP A 25 2.14 1.86 -15.57
CA ASP A 25 1.22 2.59 -16.46
C ASP A 25 -0.23 2.61 -15.94
N LEU A 26 -0.64 1.66 -15.09
CA LEU A 26 -1.99 1.61 -14.50
C LEU A 26 -2.08 2.37 -13.17
N ASP A 27 -1.00 2.37 -12.37
CA ASP A 27 -0.89 3.15 -11.13
C ASP A 27 -1.08 4.66 -11.36
N GLN A 28 -0.69 5.15 -12.55
CA GLN A 28 -0.70 6.58 -12.87
C GLN A 28 -2.10 7.21 -12.92
N GLU A 29 -3.18 6.43 -13.10
CA GLU A 29 -4.54 7.00 -13.12
C GLU A 29 -5.39 6.66 -11.88
N TYR A 30 -5.13 5.55 -11.17
CA TYR A 30 -6.06 5.04 -10.16
C TYR A 30 -5.46 4.62 -8.81
N GLY A 31 -4.14 4.67 -8.61
CA GLY A 31 -3.50 4.24 -7.35
C GLY A 31 -3.60 5.22 -6.18
N LEU A 32 -3.31 4.76 -4.96
CA LEU A 32 -3.27 5.63 -3.77
C LEU A 32 -2.13 6.67 -3.87
N ALA A 33 -1.01 6.30 -4.49
CA ALA A 33 0.09 7.22 -4.76
C ALA A 33 -0.36 8.42 -5.61
N THR A 34 -1.28 8.20 -6.56
CA THR A 34 -1.86 9.24 -7.41
C THR A 34 -2.76 10.18 -6.62
N ILE A 35 -3.56 9.65 -5.67
CA ILE A 35 -4.32 10.49 -4.73
C ILE A 35 -3.37 11.37 -3.92
N ILE A 36 -2.30 10.80 -3.37
CA ILE A 36 -1.30 11.55 -2.59
C ILE A 36 -0.71 12.68 -3.44
N ASP A 37 -0.27 12.41 -4.67
CA ASP A 37 0.32 13.41 -5.57
C ASP A 37 -0.69 14.50 -5.99
N GLU A 38 -1.91 14.12 -6.34
CA GLU A 38 -2.99 15.06 -6.73
C GLU A 38 -3.32 16.03 -5.59
N TYR A 39 -3.58 15.50 -4.39
CA TYR A 39 -4.05 16.30 -3.27
C TYR A 39 -2.91 17.03 -2.54
N SER A 40 -1.67 16.54 -2.62
CA SER A 40 -0.50 17.30 -2.15
C SER A 40 -0.26 18.57 -2.96
N LYS A 41 -0.64 18.59 -4.24
CA LYS A 41 -0.50 19.75 -5.13
C LYS A 41 -1.70 20.70 -5.06
N ASN A 42 -2.91 20.15 -4.96
CA ASN A 42 -4.16 20.91 -5.09
C ASN A 42 -4.84 21.22 -3.75
N GLY A 43 -4.33 20.67 -2.64
CA GLY A 43 -4.94 20.77 -1.31
C GLY A 43 -6.04 19.74 -1.09
N TRP A 44 -6.25 19.34 0.16
CA TRP A 44 -7.15 18.25 0.57
C TRP A 44 -8.63 18.66 0.71
N ASP A 45 -8.97 19.94 0.54
CA ASP A 45 -10.31 20.48 0.78
C ASP A 45 -11.41 19.86 -0.10
N ASN A 46 -11.04 19.33 -1.29
CA ASN A 46 -11.95 18.67 -2.23
C ASN A 46 -11.75 17.16 -2.27
N PHE A 47 -11.33 16.55 -1.15
CA PHE A 47 -11.13 15.11 -1.07
C PHE A 47 -12.44 14.36 -1.36
N SER A 48 -12.33 13.31 -2.17
CA SER A 48 -13.47 12.46 -2.53
C SER A 48 -13.27 11.05 -1.97
N GLU A 49 -14.12 10.67 -1.03
CA GLU A 49 -14.15 9.31 -0.48
C GLU A 49 -14.37 8.25 -1.57
N GLN A 50 -15.19 8.58 -2.59
CA GLN A 50 -15.39 7.70 -3.76
C GLN A 50 -14.10 7.46 -4.54
N LYS A 51 -13.22 8.47 -4.67
CA LYS A 51 -11.90 8.28 -5.29
C LYS A 51 -11.05 7.34 -4.45
N LEU A 52 -11.07 7.49 -3.12
CA LEU A 52 -10.34 6.60 -2.22
C LEU A 52 -10.79 5.15 -2.33
N PHE A 53 -12.10 4.86 -2.31
CA PHE A 53 -12.58 3.48 -2.45
C PHE A 53 -12.24 2.87 -3.81
N LYS A 54 -12.26 3.67 -4.88
CA LYS A 54 -11.82 3.21 -6.21
C LYS A 54 -10.34 2.87 -6.22
N ALA A 55 -9.51 3.72 -5.62
CA ALA A 55 -8.08 3.48 -5.53
C ALA A 55 -7.75 2.25 -4.67
N LEU A 56 -8.36 2.14 -3.50
CA LEU A 56 -8.23 0.95 -2.64
C LEU A 56 -8.66 -0.33 -3.36
N SER A 57 -9.79 -0.30 -4.07
CA SER A 57 -10.26 -1.45 -4.86
C SER A 57 -9.30 -1.80 -6.00
N PHE A 58 -8.65 -0.82 -6.60
CA PHE A 58 -7.65 -1.03 -7.64
C PHE A 58 -6.38 -1.70 -7.06
N GLU A 59 -5.81 -1.12 -6.00
CA GLU A 59 -4.62 -1.64 -5.32
C GLU A 59 -4.84 -3.06 -4.80
N PHE A 60 -5.97 -3.32 -4.13
CA PHE A 60 -6.27 -4.66 -3.61
C PHE A 60 -6.47 -5.68 -4.73
N LYS A 61 -7.03 -5.29 -5.88
CA LYS A 61 -7.11 -6.18 -7.05
C LYS A 61 -5.72 -6.49 -7.60
N ALA A 62 -4.83 -5.50 -7.64
CA ALA A 62 -3.46 -5.70 -8.09
C ALA A 62 -2.67 -6.63 -7.14
N LEU A 63 -2.90 -6.52 -5.82
CA LEU A 63 -2.34 -7.45 -4.84
C LEU A 63 -2.78 -8.91 -5.09
N LEU A 64 -4.01 -9.15 -5.52
CA LEU A 64 -4.50 -10.50 -5.83
C LEU A 64 -3.78 -11.16 -7.03
N GLU A 65 -3.15 -10.37 -7.89
CA GLU A 65 -2.38 -10.88 -9.04
C GLU A 65 -0.96 -11.34 -8.65
N ILE A 66 -0.49 -11.00 -7.44
CA ILE A 66 0.85 -11.34 -6.98
C ILE A 66 0.90 -12.83 -6.59
N GLU A 67 1.79 -13.59 -7.24
CA GLU A 67 1.95 -15.02 -6.95
C GLU A 67 2.77 -15.29 -5.68
N ASN A 68 3.80 -14.49 -5.43
CA ASN A 68 4.73 -14.71 -4.33
C ASN A 68 4.24 -14.08 -3.01
N LEU A 69 4.13 -14.88 -1.94
CA LEU A 69 3.68 -14.39 -0.63
C LEU A 69 4.53 -13.24 -0.08
N LYS A 70 5.86 -13.29 -0.25
CA LYS A 70 6.74 -12.25 0.29
C LYS A 70 6.50 -10.92 -0.44
N GLU A 71 6.37 -10.96 -1.76
CA GLU A 71 6.05 -9.80 -2.58
C GLU A 71 4.67 -9.25 -2.22
N LEU A 72 3.66 -10.13 -2.08
CA LEU A 72 2.31 -9.77 -1.66
C LEU A 72 2.31 -9.01 -0.33
N VAL A 73 3.06 -9.50 0.67
CA VAL A 73 3.14 -8.85 1.97
C VAL A 73 3.88 -7.52 1.89
N GLN A 74 4.93 -7.42 1.08
CA GLN A 74 5.67 -6.16 0.88
C GLN A 74 4.77 -5.10 0.26
N ASP A 75 4.05 -5.45 -0.80
CA ASP A 75 3.16 -4.52 -1.51
C ASP A 75 1.94 -4.16 -0.65
N LEU A 76 1.40 -5.11 0.13
CA LEU A 76 0.32 -4.83 1.08
C LEU A 76 0.75 -3.81 2.15
N VAL A 77 1.97 -3.91 2.67
CA VAL A 77 2.52 -2.92 3.62
C VAL A 77 2.72 -1.56 2.94
N GLN A 78 3.08 -1.52 1.66
CA GLN A 78 3.18 -0.28 0.91
C GLN A 78 1.81 0.39 0.72
N VAL A 79 0.78 -0.38 0.36
CA VAL A 79 -0.61 0.10 0.27
C VAL A 79 -1.07 0.65 1.63
N ASP A 80 -0.79 -0.07 2.71
CA ASP A 80 -1.10 0.38 4.08
C ASP A 80 -0.42 1.70 4.44
N HIS A 81 0.85 1.86 4.07
CA HIS A 81 1.59 3.09 4.28
C HIS A 81 0.96 4.27 3.52
N HIS A 82 0.63 4.09 2.23
CA HIS A 82 -0.03 5.12 1.45
C HIS A 82 -1.40 5.48 2.01
N LEU A 83 -2.17 4.49 2.45
CA LEU A 83 -3.46 4.73 3.07
C LEU A 83 -3.33 5.60 4.32
N HIS A 84 -2.41 5.28 5.23
CA HIS A 84 -2.21 6.09 6.44
C HIS A 84 -1.78 7.52 6.13
N LEU A 85 -0.93 7.73 5.11
CA LEU A 85 -0.60 9.09 4.65
C LEU A 85 -1.85 9.86 4.22
N ILE A 86 -2.79 9.22 3.51
CA ILE A 86 -4.05 9.86 3.13
C ILE A 86 -4.91 10.15 4.37
N LEU A 87 -5.10 9.16 5.25
CA LEU A 87 -5.95 9.27 6.44
C LEU A 87 -5.50 10.39 7.38
N ASP A 88 -4.20 10.54 7.60
CA ASP A 88 -3.62 11.58 8.43
C ASP A 88 -3.94 13.00 7.91
N ASN A 89 -4.03 13.16 6.59
CA ASN A 89 -4.33 14.45 5.97
C ASN A 89 -5.83 14.81 5.98
N ILE A 90 -6.71 13.81 5.90
CA ILE A 90 -8.18 14.02 5.84
C ILE A 90 -8.86 13.84 7.20
N GLN A 91 -8.10 13.58 8.27
CA GLN A 91 -8.60 13.31 9.62
C GLN A 91 -9.61 12.14 9.69
N PHE A 92 -9.45 11.14 8.82
CA PHE A 92 -10.21 9.90 8.87
C PHE A 92 -9.44 8.85 9.66
N SER A 93 -10.15 7.81 10.09
CA SER A 93 -9.56 6.60 10.65
C SER A 93 -9.84 5.38 9.77
N THR A 94 -9.07 4.31 9.98
CA THR A 94 -9.32 3.01 9.33
C THR A 94 -10.69 2.45 9.67
N LYS A 95 -11.28 2.85 10.80
CA LYS A 95 -12.65 2.51 11.19
C LYS A 95 -13.70 3.10 10.25
N ASP A 96 -13.52 4.34 9.83
CA ASP A 96 -14.46 5.01 8.92
C ASP A 96 -14.52 4.28 7.56
N LEU A 97 -13.39 3.65 7.18
CA LEU A 97 -13.29 2.82 5.98
C LEU A 97 -13.80 1.39 6.14
N GLY A 98 -14.15 0.96 7.37
CA GLY A 98 -14.55 -0.41 7.67
C GLY A 98 -13.40 -1.41 7.85
N LEU A 99 -12.14 -0.95 7.90
CA LEU A 99 -10.96 -1.81 7.88
C LEU A 99 -10.57 -2.39 9.25
N GLU A 100 -11.30 -2.11 10.33
CA GLU A 100 -10.96 -2.62 11.67
C GLU A 100 -10.85 -4.16 11.70
N ALA A 101 -11.82 -4.86 11.09
CA ALA A 101 -11.83 -6.32 11.04
C ALA A 101 -10.68 -6.85 10.17
N PHE A 102 -10.45 -6.22 9.01
CA PHE A 102 -9.34 -6.53 8.12
C PHE A 102 -7.99 -6.51 8.85
N TYR A 103 -7.67 -5.40 9.54
CA TYR A 103 -6.40 -5.27 10.26
C TYR A 103 -6.27 -6.21 11.46
N GLN A 104 -7.37 -6.51 12.16
CA GLN A 104 -7.36 -7.51 13.25
C GLN A 104 -7.06 -8.91 12.71
N ASN A 105 -7.65 -9.28 11.57
CA ASN A 105 -7.40 -10.56 10.91
C ASN A 105 -5.96 -10.63 10.37
N LEU A 106 -5.51 -9.58 9.69
CA LEU A 106 -4.19 -9.51 9.07
C LEU A 106 -3.05 -9.52 10.12
N SER A 107 -3.20 -8.77 11.21
CA SER A 107 -2.22 -8.76 12.31
C SER A 107 -2.08 -10.14 12.96
N THR A 108 -3.19 -10.87 13.13
CA THR A 108 -3.17 -12.25 13.63
C THR A 108 -2.40 -13.17 12.67
N LEU A 109 -2.60 -13.01 11.36
CA LEU A 109 -1.88 -13.78 10.34
C LEU A 109 -0.37 -13.48 10.37
N PHE A 110 0.03 -12.21 10.43
CA PHE A 110 1.43 -11.82 10.50
C PHE A 110 2.13 -12.29 11.79
N ILE A 111 1.45 -12.25 12.94
CA ILE A 111 1.99 -12.80 14.18
C ILE A 111 2.24 -14.30 14.04
N ARG A 112 1.32 -15.05 13.43
CA ARG A 112 1.53 -16.48 13.15
C ARG A 112 2.71 -16.70 12.20
N MET A 113 2.83 -15.90 11.14
CA MET A 113 3.99 -15.93 10.23
C MET A 113 5.32 -15.70 10.95
N ALA A 114 5.36 -14.77 11.89
CA ALA A 114 6.59 -14.46 12.62
C ALA A 114 6.98 -15.56 13.63
N LEU A 115 6.01 -16.35 14.11
CA LEU A 115 6.21 -17.37 15.14
C LEU A 115 6.44 -18.78 14.60
N GLU A 116 5.94 -19.09 13.40
CA GLU A 116 6.03 -20.43 12.80
C GLU A 116 7.16 -20.47 11.74
N GLU A 117 8.20 -21.28 11.97
CA GLU A 117 9.30 -21.49 11.00
C GLU A 117 8.87 -22.26 9.74
N GLU A 118 7.73 -22.97 9.78
CA GLU A 118 7.15 -23.74 8.67
C GLU A 118 5.67 -23.38 8.43
N VAL A 119 5.33 -22.09 8.33
CA VAL A 119 4.02 -21.73 7.80
C VAL A 119 3.90 -22.22 6.36
N ASN A 120 2.85 -22.98 6.07
CA ASN A 120 2.45 -23.29 4.70
C ASN A 120 2.13 -21.97 3.96
N SER A 121 3.09 -21.51 3.14
CA SER A 121 3.03 -20.24 2.41
C SER A 121 1.74 -20.09 1.60
N ASP A 122 1.23 -21.18 1.04
CA ASP A 122 0.07 -21.17 0.16
C ASP A 122 -1.22 -20.97 0.96
N SER A 123 -1.30 -21.58 2.15
CA SER A 123 -2.44 -21.38 3.06
C SER A 123 -2.50 -19.94 3.58
N MET A 124 -1.34 -19.37 3.88
CA MET A 124 -1.22 -17.98 4.33
C MET A 124 -1.59 -17.00 3.22
N LYS A 125 -1.04 -17.22 2.02
CA LYS A 125 -1.37 -16.43 0.83
C LYS A 125 -2.87 -16.46 0.58
N ARG A 126 -3.49 -17.64 0.60
CA ARG A 126 -4.93 -17.76 0.38
C ARG A 126 -5.77 -17.03 1.44
N ALA A 127 -5.33 -17.03 2.70
CA ALA A 127 -6.01 -16.27 3.75
C ALA A 127 -5.96 -14.76 3.50
N ILE A 128 -4.81 -14.24 3.04
CA ILE A 128 -4.68 -12.83 2.65
C ILE A 128 -5.57 -12.53 1.44
N GLU A 129 -5.55 -13.37 0.40
CA GLU A 129 -6.40 -13.21 -0.78
C GLU A 129 -7.89 -13.15 -0.42
N ILE A 130 -8.37 -14.03 0.45
CA ILE A 130 -9.77 -14.03 0.92
C ILE A 130 -10.10 -12.72 1.64
N ALA A 131 -9.22 -12.26 2.55
CA ALA A 131 -9.44 -11.01 3.25
C ALA A 131 -9.49 -9.80 2.30
N LEU A 132 -8.63 -9.78 1.28
CA LEU A 132 -8.66 -8.74 0.24
C LEU A 132 -9.94 -8.81 -0.60
N GLU A 133 -10.36 -10.01 -1.02
CA GLU A 133 -11.60 -10.25 -1.78
C GLU A 133 -12.83 -9.72 -1.03
N GLU A 134 -12.92 -9.97 0.28
CA GLU A 134 -14.02 -9.51 1.15
C GLU A 134 -14.10 -7.97 1.25
N GLU A 135 -12.97 -7.30 1.43
CA GLU A 135 -12.93 -5.82 1.49
C GLU A 135 -13.25 -5.18 0.14
N ILE A 136 -12.72 -5.72 -0.95
CA ILE A 136 -13.05 -5.25 -2.31
C ILE A 136 -14.56 -5.33 -2.54
N TYR A 137 -15.19 -6.44 -2.17
CA TYR A 137 -16.63 -6.62 -2.31
C TYR A 137 -17.40 -5.57 -1.50
N THR A 138 -17.02 -5.38 -0.24
CA THR A 138 -17.63 -4.39 0.67
C THR A 138 -17.55 -2.97 0.11
N TRP A 139 -16.42 -2.56 -0.46
CA TRP A 139 -16.28 -1.22 -1.05
C TRP A 139 -17.02 -1.08 -2.37
N GLN A 140 -17.09 -2.14 -3.18
CA GLN A 140 -17.88 -2.13 -4.41
C GLN A 140 -19.38 -1.97 -4.13
N GLU A 141 -19.90 -2.57 -3.07
CA GLU A 141 -21.28 -2.35 -2.63
C GLU A 141 -21.53 -0.90 -2.21
N ARG A 142 -20.58 -0.26 -1.52
CA ARG A 142 -20.69 1.17 -1.12
C ARG A 142 -20.63 2.15 -2.29
N LEU A 143 -20.06 1.74 -3.42
CA LEU A 143 -19.91 2.56 -4.63
C LEU A 143 -21.15 2.51 -5.56
N GLN A 144 -22.13 1.63 -5.30
CA GLN A 144 -23.38 1.50 -6.06
C GLN A 144 -24.44 2.49 -5.58
#